data_AF-D2PUK3-F1
#
_entry.id   AF-D2PUK3-F1
#
_cell.length_a   1.000
_cell.length_b   1.000
_cell.length_c   1.000
_cell.angle_alpha   90.00
_cell.angle_beta   90.00
_cell.angle_gamma   90.00
#
_symmetry.space_group_name_H-M   'P 1'
#
loop_
_entity.id
_entity.type
_entity.pdbx_description
1 polymer ?
#
loop_
_entity_poly.entity_id
_entity_poly.type
_entity_poly.pdbx_seq_one_letter_code
_entity_poly.pdbx_strand_id
1 'polypeptide(L)'
;MEIRPVAPEDVEAVQALIESDPGYTERITGHPPGPADAQSLLMMRPDGLPEQAKVVLGVFEGNELVAVADLLRGYPDDGFAFIGLLQVHGDRQGCGTGSTAYGLVERYVFEHWAEVRRLRLAVVEMNAERAAPFWRRQGFEPTGEVKPHQYDKLTSTVQLYEKALCWGHPRLAVRDSPIAGKGLFAAGPIAVGEVIAVLAGRKVSTAELEELLEHPPVDTITVADDLHLVLPTDPRPVIAYGNHSCDPTTWWVDAVTLSARRDIAPGEEVTSDYGTSTGIADWRMKCSCGSPLCRGVVTGTDWRRPELQERYGDHWIPLLLQRQRAAQHA
;
A
#
# COMPACT_ATOMS: atom_id res chain seq x y z
N MET A 1 -0.87 2.58 22.15
CA MET A 1 0.15 3.47 21.56
C MET A 1 -0.55 4.46 20.65
N GLU A 2 -0.11 5.71 20.65
CA GLU A 2 -0.63 6.78 19.81
C GLU A 2 0.50 7.41 19.00
N ILE A 3 0.20 7.86 17.78
CA ILE A 3 1.16 8.52 16.91
C ILE A 3 0.77 9.99 16.73
N ARG A 4 1.74 10.90 16.85
CA ARG A 4 1.53 12.32 16.58
C ARG A 4 2.84 12.98 16.12
N PRO A 5 2.78 14.14 15.44
CA PRO A 5 3.95 14.97 15.22
C PRO A 5 4.68 15.27 16.53
N VAL A 6 6.01 15.18 16.48
CA VAL A 6 6.91 15.60 17.56
C VAL A 6 6.79 17.12 17.72
N ALA A 7 6.53 17.57 18.94
CA ALA A 7 6.47 18.98 19.31
C ALA A 7 7.79 19.43 19.97
N PRO A 8 8.06 20.73 20.10
CA PRO A 8 9.30 21.23 20.70
C PRO A 8 9.60 20.67 22.11
N GLU A 9 8.57 20.41 22.91
CA GLU A 9 8.67 19.81 24.24
C GLU A 9 9.12 18.35 24.24
N ASP A 10 8.99 17.63 23.12
CA ASP A 10 9.38 16.23 23.01
C ASP A 10 10.85 16.03 22.61
N VAL A 11 11.57 17.11 22.26
CA VAL A 11 12.94 17.02 21.71
C VAL A 11 13.90 16.28 22.63
N GLU A 12 13.81 16.52 23.94
CA GLU A 12 14.62 15.81 24.94
C GLU A 12 14.31 14.31 24.96
N ALA A 13 13.03 13.93 24.84
CA ALA A 13 12.62 12.53 24.77
C ALA A 13 13.10 11.87 23.47
N VAL A 14 13.07 12.58 22.34
CA VAL A 14 13.63 12.09 21.06
C VAL A 14 15.13 11.88 21.18
N GLN A 15 15.85 12.80 21.81
CA GLN A 15 17.30 12.67 22.04
C GLN A 15 17.61 11.44 22.90
N ALA A 16 16.90 11.28 24.03
CA ALA A 16 17.05 10.12 24.90
C ALA A 16 16.73 8.80 24.17
N LEU A 17 15.72 8.78 23.30
CA LEU A 17 15.39 7.61 22.49
C LEU A 17 16.52 7.28 21.50
N ILE A 18 17.09 8.26 20.81
CA ILE A 18 18.21 8.04 19.90
C ILE A 18 19.41 7.46 20.67
N GLU A 19 19.71 8.02 21.84
CA GLU A 19 20.80 7.59 22.72
C GLU A 19 20.58 6.19 23.34
N SER A 20 19.33 5.71 23.40
CA SER A 20 19.00 4.38 23.93
C SER A 20 19.44 3.20 23.04
N ASP A 21 19.74 3.44 21.75
CA ASP A 21 20.32 2.45 20.82
C ASP A 21 21.51 3.07 20.06
N PRO A 22 22.65 3.29 20.74
CA PRO A 22 23.81 3.93 20.11
C PRO A 22 24.38 3.07 18.98
N GLY A 23 24.18 1.75 19.04
CA GLY A 23 24.65 0.83 18.02
C GLY A 23 24.01 1.09 16.65
N TYR A 24 22.77 1.59 16.59
CA TYR A 24 22.19 2.01 15.31
C TYR A 24 23.00 3.14 14.68
N THR A 25 23.19 4.25 15.39
CA THR A 25 23.92 5.42 14.91
C THR A 25 25.35 5.07 14.52
N GLU A 26 26.03 4.25 15.31
CA GLU A 26 27.39 3.76 15.01
C GLU A 26 27.44 2.98 13.69
N ARG A 27 26.46 2.10 13.43
CA ARG A 27 26.41 1.33 12.18
C ARG A 27 26.18 2.19 10.95
N ILE A 28 25.44 3.29 11.06
CA ILE A 28 25.05 4.11 9.89
C ILE A 28 25.92 5.36 9.70
N THR A 29 26.62 5.84 10.74
CA THR A 29 27.45 7.05 10.70
C THR A 29 28.92 6.83 11.08
N GLY A 30 29.25 5.69 11.70
CA GLY A 30 30.57 5.42 12.26
C GLY A 30 30.85 6.13 13.59
N HIS A 31 29.87 6.84 14.16
CA HIS A 31 29.99 7.59 15.41
C HIS A 31 28.84 7.25 16.38
N PRO A 32 29.04 7.35 17.70
CA PRO A 32 27.94 7.28 18.65
C PRO A 32 27.01 8.49 18.48
N PRO A 33 25.77 8.44 19.03
CA PRO A 33 24.86 9.57 19.02
C PRO A 33 25.49 10.85 19.57
N GLY A 34 25.28 11.97 18.87
CA GLY A 34 25.70 13.31 19.26
C GLY A 34 24.59 14.06 20.01
N PRO A 35 24.93 15.11 20.78
CA PRO A 35 23.97 15.86 21.62
C PRO A 35 22.94 16.68 20.83
N ALA A 36 23.06 16.74 19.50
CA ALA A 36 22.18 17.50 18.62
C ALA A 36 21.49 16.61 17.56
N ASP A 37 21.52 15.29 17.73
CA ASP A 37 20.96 14.35 16.75
C ASP A 37 19.44 14.48 16.64
N ALA A 38 18.73 14.70 17.74
CA ALA A 38 17.29 14.95 17.71
C ALA A 38 16.95 16.22 16.92
N GLN A 39 17.70 17.31 17.15
CA GLN A 39 17.51 18.56 16.39
C GLN A 39 17.83 18.36 14.90
N SER A 40 18.89 17.60 14.60
CA SER A 40 19.27 17.29 13.22
C SER A 40 18.21 16.44 12.52
N LEU A 41 17.64 15.44 13.21
CA LEU A 41 16.53 14.61 12.71
C LEU A 41 15.31 15.47 12.35
N LEU A 42 14.98 16.47 13.16
CA LEU A 42 13.85 17.37 12.93
C LEU A 42 14.05 18.32 11.74
N MET A 43 15.29 18.71 11.46
CA MET A 43 15.59 19.76 10.48
C MET A 43 16.09 19.23 9.12
N MET A 44 16.87 18.15 9.12
CA MET A 44 17.53 17.63 7.92
C MET A 44 16.53 17.05 6.92
N ARG A 45 16.65 17.49 5.68
CA ARG A 45 15.85 17.03 4.52
C ARG A 45 16.65 17.19 3.23
N PRO A 46 16.32 16.45 2.17
CA PRO A 46 16.93 16.64 0.86
C PRO A 46 16.78 18.09 0.36
N ASP A 47 17.80 18.57 -0.35
CA ASP A 47 17.78 19.90 -0.96
C ASP A 47 16.58 20.04 -1.91
N GLY A 48 15.91 21.19 -1.85
CA GLY A 48 14.76 21.51 -2.71
C GLY A 48 13.42 20.93 -2.25
N LEU A 49 13.40 20.00 -1.29
CA LEU A 49 12.14 19.54 -0.71
C LEU A 49 11.54 20.65 0.19
N PRO A 50 10.22 20.93 0.20
CA PRO A 50 9.60 21.94 1.08
C PRO A 50 9.57 21.54 2.57
N GLU A 51 9.40 22.50 3.48
CA GLU A 51 9.53 22.23 4.93
C GLU A 51 8.35 21.41 5.42
N GLN A 52 7.16 21.78 4.95
CA GLN A 52 5.91 21.08 5.18
C GLN A 52 5.87 19.65 4.61
N ALA A 53 6.84 19.27 3.77
CA ALA A 53 6.94 17.91 3.24
C ALA A 53 7.62 16.96 4.24
N LYS A 54 8.30 17.48 5.27
CA LYS A 54 8.89 16.67 6.33
C LYS A 54 7.98 16.65 7.55
N VAL A 55 7.82 15.47 8.15
CA VAL A 55 7.24 15.32 9.48
C VAL A 55 8.00 14.26 10.25
N VAL A 56 8.31 14.56 11.51
CA VAL A 56 8.81 13.57 12.46
C VAL A 56 7.69 13.22 13.41
N LEU A 57 7.35 11.94 13.48
CA LEU A 57 6.27 11.38 14.27
C LEU A 57 6.85 10.68 15.49
N GLY A 58 6.32 10.98 16.66
CA GLY A 58 6.56 10.20 17.88
C GLY A 58 5.44 9.18 18.07
N VAL A 59 5.81 7.97 18.49
CA VAL A 59 4.87 6.93 18.94
C VAL A 59 4.98 6.84 20.45
N PHE A 60 3.86 7.08 21.13
CA PHE A 60 3.79 7.23 22.58
C PHE A 60 2.97 6.10 23.20
N GLU A 61 3.40 5.61 24.36
CA GLU A 61 2.59 4.80 25.27
C GLU A 61 2.36 5.59 26.56
N GLY A 62 1.15 6.16 26.70
CA GLY A 62 0.93 7.21 27.70
C GLY A 62 1.81 8.42 27.36
N ASN A 63 2.68 8.81 28.30
CA ASN A 63 3.62 9.92 28.10
C ASN A 63 5.03 9.46 27.67
N GLU A 64 5.27 8.15 27.57
CA GLU A 64 6.57 7.59 27.20
C GLU A 64 6.71 7.52 25.68
N LEU A 65 7.77 8.14 25.12
CA LEU A 65 8.12 8.00 23.71
C LEU A 65 8.82 6.65 23.49
N VAL A 66 8.17 5.74 22.75
CA VAL A 66 8.66 4.37 22.52
C VAL A 66 9.24 4.16 21.12
N ALA A 67 8.88 5.00 20.16
CA ALA A 67 9.49 5.02 18.82
C ALA A 67 9.41 6.42 18.19
N VAL A 68 10.29 6.71 17.25
CA VAL A 68 10.26 7.91 16.40
C VAL A 68 10.36 7.50 14.93
N ALA A 69 9.63 8.19 14.06
CA ALA A 69 9.67 7.98 12.62
C ALA A 69 9.85 9.31 11.87
N ASP A 70 10.77 9.35 10.92
CA ASP A 70 10.97 10.48 10.02
C ASP A 70 10.36 10.17 8.65
N LEU A 71 9.48 11.05 8.18
CA LEU A 71 8.79 10.91 6.90
C LEU A 71 8.98 12.13 6.02
N LEU A 72 9.21 11.87 4.73
CA LEU A 72 9.26 12.87 3.67
C LEU A 72 8.16 12.60 2.65
N ARG A 73 7.16 13.47 2.58
CA ARG A 73 6.09 13.46 1.57
C ARG A 73 6.62 13.96 0.23
N GLY A 74 6.24 13.33 -0.87
CA GLY A 74 6.60 13.77 -2.21
C GLY A 74 8.06 13.50 -2.59
N TYR A 75 8.70 12.49 -1.99
CA TYR A 75 10.08 12.13 -2.28
C TYR A 75 10.21 10.63 -2.62
N PRO A 76 10.74 10.27 -3.81
CA PRO A 76 11.37 11.15 -4.81
C PRO A 76 10.40 11.98 -5.68
N ASP A 77 9.10 11.66 -5.66
CA ASP A 77 8.04 12.42 -6.34
C ASP A 77 6.72 12.35 -5.57
N ASP A 78 5.70 13.10 -6.00
CA ASP A 78 4.40 13.26 -5.33
C ASP A 78 3.67 11.94 -5.04
N GLY A 79 3.95 10.86 -5.77
CA GLY A 79 3.37 9.55 -5.53
C GLY A 79 3.99 8.78 -4.36
N PHE A 80 5.04 9.32 -3.73
CA PHE A 80 5.82 8.63 -2.70
C PHE A 80 5.80 9.35 -1.36
N ALA A 81 5.91 8.55 -0.30
CA ALA A 81 6.46 9.01 0.96
C ALA A 81 7.71 8.20 1.32
N PHE A 82 8.75 8.87 1.76
CA PHE A 82 10.02 8.27 2.14
C PHE A 82 10.12 8.16 3.66
N ILE A 83 10.45 6.98 4.18
CA ILE A 83 10.76 6.77 5.58
C ILE A 83 12.28 6.94 5.75
N GLY A 84 12.69 8.09 6.29
CA GLY A 84 14.09 8.42 6.56
C GLY A 84 14.62 7.66 7.78
N LEU A 85 13.77 7.48 8.79
CA LEU A 85 14.08 6.77 10.02
C LEU A 85 12.81 6.11 10.57
N LEU A 86 12.97 4.92 11.14
CA LEU A 86 12.06 4.37 12.15
C LEU A 86 12.94 3.76 13.23
N GLN A 87 13.01 4.40 14.39
CA GLN A 87 13.80 3.94 15.53
C GLN A 87 12.90 3.67 16.71
N VAL A 88 13.14 2.53 17.36
CA VAL A 88 12.43 2.09 18.56
C VAL A 88 13.38 2.23 19.73
N HIS A 89 12.87 2.73 20.86
CA HIS A 89 13.62 2.81 22.12
C HIS A 89 14.29 1.47 22.44
N GLY A 90 15.55 1.48 22.89
CA GLY A 90 16.38 0.29 23.07
C GLY A 90 15.70 -0.81 23.90
N ASP A 91 15.12 -0.44 25.04
CA ASP A 91 14.42 -1.38 25.94
C ASP A 91 13.08 -1.91 25.39
N ARG A 92 12.61 -1.37 24.26
CA ARG A 92 11.35 -1.73 23.60
C ARG A 92 11.57 -2.49 22.30
N GLN A 93 12.81 -2.87 21.99
CA GLN A 93 13.15 -3.69 20.82
C GLN A 93 12.81 -5.17 21.05
N GLY A 94 12.57 -5.91 19.96
CA GLY A 94 12.31 -7.36 20.03
C GLY A 94 10.94 -7.78 20.57
N CYS A 95 10.10 -6.86 21.04
CA CYS A 95 8.76 -7.16 21.61
C CYS A 95 7.58 -6.68 20.75
N GLY A 96 7.80 -6.37 19.47
CA GLY A 96 6.73 -5.99 18.53
C GLY A 96 6.44 -4.49 18.43
N THR A 97 7.08 -3.65 19.26
CA THR A 97 6.93 -2.18 19.22
C THR A 97 7.20 -1.62 17.82
N GLY A 98 8.25 -2.09 17.13
CA GLY A 98 8.58 -1.62 15.77
C GLY A 98 7.48 -1.90 14.74
N SER A 99 6.86 -3.09 14.77
CA SER A 99 5.74 -3.40 13.87
C SER A 99 4.52 -2.55 14.20
N THR A 100 4.24 -2.34 15.48
CA THR A 100 3.13 -1.48 15.93
C THR A 100 3.35 -0.03 15.51
N ALA A 101 4.55 0.50 15.72
CA ALA A 101 4.95 1.84 15.31
C ALA A 101 4.84 2.02 13.79
N TYR A 102 5.32 1.04 13.01
CA TYR A 102 5.16 1.07 11.56
C TYR A 102 3.69 1.07 11.12
N GLY A 103 2.84 0.23 11.73
CA GLY A 103 1.40 0.22 11.42
C GLY A 103 0.73 1.58 11.67
N LEU A 104 1.15 2.28 12.73
CA LEU A 104 0.70 3.64 13.01
C LEU A 104 1.22 4.66 11.98
N VAL A 105 2.47 4.53 11.53
CA VAL A 105 3.05 5.35 10.46
C VAL A 105 2.30 5.15 9.15
N GLU A 106 2.02 3.90 8.77
CA GLU A 106 1.27 3.57 7.56
C GLU A 106 -0.15 4.14 7.61
N ARG A 107 -0.82 4.04 8.78
CA ARG A 107 -2.12 4.67 9.01
C ARG A 107 -2.04 6.19 8.91
N TYR A 108 -1.02 6.83 9.49
CA TYR A 108 -0.84 8.28 9.37
C TYR A 108 -0.72 8.72 7.91
N VAL A 109 0.10 8.01 7.11
CA VAL A 109 0.25 8.29 5.68
C VAL A 109 -1.09 8.11 4.95
N PHE A 110 -1.80 7.02 5.22
CA PHE A 110 -3.12 6.74 4.64
C PHE A 110 -4.15 7.85 4.92
N GLU A 111 -4.17 8.39 6.15
CA GLU A 111 -5.14 9.39 6.57
C GLU A 111 -4.80 10.81 6.10
N HIS A 112 -3.52 11.15 5.95
CA HIS A 112 -3.08 12.53 5.71
C HIS A 112 -2.60 12.78 4.28
N TRP A 113 -2.10 11.78 3.56
CA TRP A 113 -1.44 11.92 2.26
C TRP A 113 -2.10 11.03 1.20
N ALA A 114 -3.33 11.37 0.81
CA ALA A 114 -4.16 10.59 -0.10
C ALA A 114 -3.56 10.39 -1.51
N GLU A 115 -2.58 11.22 -1.91
CA GLU A 115 -1.88 11.07 -3.19
C GLU A 115 -0.76 10.02 -3.17
N VAL A 116 -0.28 9.63 -1.98
CA VAL A 116 0.83 8.68 -1.84
C VAL A 116 0.35 7.28 -2.20
N ARG A 117 1.06 6.65 -3.13
CA ARG A 117 0.79 5.29 -3.62
C ARG A 117 1.88 4.31 -3.22
N ARG A 118 3.04 4.78 -2.80
CA ARG A 118 4.20 3.96 -2.48
C ARG A 118 4.96 4.53 -1.29
N LEU A 119 5.32 3.68 -0.35
CA LEU A 119 6.31 3.98 0.67
C LEU A 119 7.68 3.56 0.17
N ARG A 120 8.70 4.37 0.45
CA ARG A 120 10.09 4.08 0.09
C ARG A 120 11.00 4.28 1.29
N LEU A 121 12.06 3.49 1.38
CA LEU A 121 13.08 3.64 2.41
C LEU A 121 14.45 3.18 1.92
N ALA A 122 15.49 3.59 2.62
CA ALA A 122 16.87 3.16 2.39
C ALA A 122 17.38 2.35 3.59
N VAL A 123 18.03 1.22 3.31
CA VAL A 123 18.75 0.44 4.32
C VAL A 123 20.23 0.50 4.00
N VAL A 124 21.01 1.10 4.91
CA VAL A 124 22.49 1.07 4.86
C VAL A 124 22.95 -0.38 5.03
N GLU A 125 23.88 -0.83 4.19
CA GLU A 125 24.39 -2.21 4.15
C GLU A 125 24.86 -2.70 5.51
N MET A 126 25.55 -1.85 6.29
CA MET A 126 26.02 -2.17 7.64
C MET A 126 24.91 -2.44 8.65
N ASN A 127 23.66 -2.03 8.37
CA ASN A 127 22.48 -2.30 9.20
C ASN A 127 21.53 -3.32 8.56
N ALA A 128 21.86 -3.86 7.38
CA ALA A 128 20.95 -4.68 6.58
C ALA A 128 20.54 -5.99 7.27
N GLU A 129 21.46 -6.66 7.97
CA GLU A 129 21.17 -7.90 8.70
C GLU A 129 20.05 -7.74 9.74
N ARG A 130 19.94 -6.54 10.34
CA ARG A 130 18.90 -6.22 11.34
C ARG A 130 17.64 -5.65 10.71
N ALA A 131 17.79 -4.70 9.79
CA ALA A 131 16.66 -3.92 9.26
C ALA A 131 15.92 -4.63 8.11
N ALA A 132 16.62 -5.32 7.21
CA ALA A 132 15.98 -5.91 6.04
C ALA A 132 14.92 -6.97 6.37
N PRO A 133 15.14 -7.90 7.34
CA PRO A 133 14.09 -8.84 7.74
C PRO A 133 12.87 -8.15 8.35
N PHE A 134 13.07 -7.05 9.08
CA PHE A 134 11.98 -6.26 9.64
C PHE A 134 11.12 -5.64 8.52
N TRP A 135 11.74 -4.92 7.58
CA TRP A 135 11.03 -4.24 6.50
C TRP A 135 10.30 -5.22 5.56
N ARG A 136 10.91 -6.38 5.26
CA ARG A 136 10.25 -7.44 4.48
C ARG A 136 8.98 -7.95 5.16
N ARG A 137 8.99 -8.12 6.49
CA ARG A 137 7.78 -8.49 7.25
C ARG A 137 6.70 -7.41 7.22
N GLN A 138 7.08 -6.14 7.09
CA GLN A 138 6.13 -5.04 6.91
C GLN A 138 5.61 -4.91 5.46
N GLY A 139 6.07 -5.76 4.54
CA GLY A 139 5.63 -5.80 3.15
C GLY A 139 6.49 -4.99 2.17
N PHE A 140 7.68 -4.54 2.58
CA PHE A 140 8.61 -3.88 1.68
C PHE A 140 9.42 -4.90 0.86
N GLU A 141 9.60 -4.60 -0.42
CA GLU A 141 10.41 -5.38 -1.36
C GLU A 141 11.64 -4.55 -1.79
N PRO A 142 12.83 -5.18 -1.93
CA PRO A 142 13.99 -4.48 -2.45
C PRO A 142 13.77 -4.10 -3.92
N THR A 143 14.11 -2.86 -4.28
CA THR A 143 13.99 -2.34 -5.65
C THR A 143 15.09 -2.83 -6.60
N GLY A 144 16.19 -3.34 -6.03
CA GLY A 144 17.45 -3.60 -6.75
C GLY A 144 18.33 -2.36 -6.93
N GLU A 145 17.82 -1.16 -6.65
CA GLU A 145 18.61 0.08 -6.70
C GLU A 145 19.52 0.19 -5.46
N VAL A 146 20.82 0.37 -5.72
CA VAL A 146 21.87 0.56 -4.71
C VAL A 146 22.55 1.90 -4.95
N LYS A 147 22.72 2.71 -3.91
CA LYS A 147 23.39 4.01 -3.96
C LYS A 147 24.60 4.04 -3.02
N PRO A 148 25.64 4.84 -3.32
CA PRO A 148 26.70 5.09 -2.36
C PRO A 148 26.14 5.78 -1.12
N HIS A 149 26.63 5.36 0.05
CA HIS A 149 26.37 6.00 1.34
C HIS A 149 27.69 6.49 1.90
N GLN A 150 27.82 7.80 2.12
CA GLN A 150 29.01 8.38 2.71
C GLN A 150 28.61 9.29 3.86
N TYR A 151 29.17 9.04 5.04
CA TYR A 151 29.03 9.89 6.21
C TYR A 151 30.38 10.07 6.86
N ASP A 152 30.92 11.29 6.84
CA ASP A 152 32.30 11.59 7.23
C ASP A 152 33.30 10.60 6.56
N LYS A 153 33.98 9.76 7.35
CA LYS A 153 34.93 8.74 6.87
C LYS A 153 34.28 7.39 6.58
N LEU A 154 33.03 7.19 7.00
CA LEU A 154 32.30 5.96 6.74
C LEU A 154 31.86 5.93 5.27
N THR A 155 32.27 4.88 4.56
CA THR A 155 31.82 4.59 3.19
C THR A 155 31.10 3.25 3.20
N SER A 156 29.87 3.22 2.69
CA SER A 156 29.04 2.03 2.57
C SER A 156 28.10 2.18 1.36
N THR A 157 27.09 1.33 1.28
CA THR A 157 26.01 1.44 0.29
C THR A 157 24.66 1.45 0.97
N VAL A 158 23.64 1.97 0.29
CA VAL A 158 22.24 1.85 0.70
C VAL A 158 21.45 1.11 -0.37
N GLN A 159 20.65 0.15 0.06
CA GLN A 159 19.66 -0.52 -0.79
C GLN A 159 18.29 0.11 -0.58
N LEU A 160 17.60 0.42 -1.68
CA LEU A 160 16.26 0.99 -1.63
C LEU A 160 15.18 -0.09 -1.61
N TYR A 161 14.20 0.12 -0.75
CA TYR A 161 13.04 -0.75 -0.56
C TYR A 161 11.76 0.04 -0.80
N GLU A 162 10.75 -0.60 -1.36
CA GLU A 162 9.44 0.01 -1.64
C GLU A 162 8.30 -0.90 -1.20
N LYS A 163 7.21 -0.30 -0.75
CA LYS A 163 5.93 -0.97 -0.50
C LYS A 163 4.83 -0.22 -1.24
N ALA A 164 4.06 -0.92 -2.06
CA ALA A 164 2.87 -0.35 -2.70
C ALA A 164 1.74 -0.19 -1.67
N LEU A 165 1.00 0.91 -1.77
CA LEU A 165 -0.20 1.19 -0.99
C LEU A 165 -1.42 1.17 -1.90
N CYS A 166 -2.57 0.77 -1.34
CA CYS A 166 -3.84 0.92 -2.05
C CYS A 166 -4.10 2.40 -2.27
N TRP A 167 -4.39 2.76 -3.51
CA TRP A 167 -4.76 4.12 -3.87
C TRP A 167 -6.12 4.14 -4.54
N GLY A 168 -6.95 5.11 -4.15
CA GLY A 168 -8.22 5.40 -4.81
C GLY A 168 -8.22 6.83 -5.32
N HIS A 169 -8.85 7.04 -6.47
CA HIS A 169 -9.07 8.36 -7.04
C HIS A 169 -9.70 9.31 -5.98
N PRO A 170 -9.22 10.56 -5.83
CA PRO A 170 -9.62 11.46 -4.73
C PRO A 170 -11.10 11.86 -4.75
N ARG A 171 -11.75 11.71 -5.91
CA ARG A 171 -13.19 11.89 -6.09
C ARG A 171 -14.01 10.63 -5.79
N LEU A 172 -13.51 9.66 -5.05
CA LEU A 172 -14.29 8.50 -4.63
C LEU A 172 -14.83 8.69 -3.21
N ALA A 173 -16.06 8.27 -3.00
CA ALA A 173 -16.72 8.30 -1.70
C ALA A 173 -17.47 6.99 -1.45
N VAL A 174 -17.37 6.48 -0.22
CA VAL A 174 -18.12 5.29 0.20
C VAL A 174 -19.54 5.71 0.59
N ARG A 175 -20.56 5.07 0.02
CA ARG A 175 -21.99 5.32 0.32
C ARG A 175 -22.77 4.01 0.38
N ASP A 176 -24.02 4.06 0.83
CA ASP A 176 -24.93 2.92 0.69
C ASP A 176 -25.15 2.58 -0.78
N SER A 177 -25.07 1.29 -1.11
CA SER A 177 -25.18 0.80 -2.47
C SER A 177 -26.50 0.07 -2.71
N PRO A 178 -27.16 0.31 -3.85
CA PRO A 178 -28.28 -0.52 -4.29
C PRO A 178 -27.83 -1.92 -4.77
N ILE A 179 -26.54 -2.14 -5.03
CA ILE A 179 -25.98 -3.42 -5.46
C ILE A 179 -25.72 -4.32 -4.26
N ALA A 180 -24.88 -3.87 -3.33
CA ALA A 180 -24.52 -4.62 -2.12
C ALA A 180 -23.95 -3.72 -1.04
N GLY A 181 -24.55 -3.72 0.16
CA GLY A 181 -24.04 -3.06 1.36
C GLY A 181 -23.59 -1.62 1.13
N LYS A 182 -22.27 -1.39 1.16
CA LYS A 182 -21.64 -0.12 0.80
C LYS A 182 -20.99 -0.25 -0.58
N GLY A 183 -20.99 0.84 -1.32
CA GLY A 183 -20.39 0.95 -2.65
C GLY A 183 -19.47 2.15 -2.76
N LEU A 184 -18.70 2.18 -3.84
CA LEU A 184 -17.80 3.26 -4.19
C LEU A 184 -18.47 4.18 -5.21
N PHE A 185 -18.60 5.46 -4.91
CA PHE A 185 -19.32 6.42 -5.74
C PHE A 185 -18.43 7.58 -6.17
N ALA A 186 -18.64 8.07 -7.39
CA ALA A 186 -17.99 9.28 -7.87
C ALA A 186 -18.56 10.51 -7.15
N ALA A 187 -17.74 11.22 -6.38
CA ALA A 187 -18.08 12.51 -5.76
C ALA A 187 -18.01 13.69 -6.74
N GLY A 188 -17.41 13.48 -7.92
CA GLY A 188 -17.31 14.44 -9.03
C GLY A 188 -17.10 13.70 -10.36
N PRO A 189 -17.11 14.40 -11.51
CA PRO A 189 -17.10 13.75 -12.83
C PRO A 189 -15.73 13.12 -13.11
N ILE A 190 -15.64 11.83 -13.42
CA ILE A 190 -14.37 11.17 -13.75
C ILE A 190 -14.35 10.86 -15.25
N ALA A 191 -13.32 11.34 -15.96
CA ALA A 191 -13.24 11.14 -17.42
C ALA A 191 -12.80 9.71 -17.78
N VAL A 192 -13.22 9.25 -18.95
CA VAL A 192 -12.75 8.00 -19.55
C VAL A 192 -11.21 7.90 -19.54
N GLY A 193 -10.70 6.73 -19.18
CA GLY A 193 -9.26 6.45 -19.10
C GLY A 193 -8.56 6.96 -17.84
N GLU A 194 -9.20 7.78 -17.00
CA GLU A 194 -8.62 8.18 -15.72
C GLU A 194 -8.42 6.97 -14.80
N VAL A 195 -7.30 6.92 -14.07
CA VAL A 195 -7.03 5.87 -13.09
C VAL A 195 -7.99 6.02 -11.90
N ILE A 196 -8.74 4.98 -11.62
CA ILE A 196 -9.71 4.90 -10.53
C ILE A 196 -9.07 4.35 -9.27
N ALA A 197 -8.28 3.28 -9.41
CA ALA A 197 -7.70 2.58 -8.29
C ALA A 197 -6.40 1.90 -8.68
N VAL A 198 -5.46 1.84 -7.73
CA VAL A 198 -4.29 0.95 -7.77
C VAL A 198 -4.37 0.08 -6.53
N LEU A 199 -4.48 -1.22 -6.74
CA LEU A 199 -4.57 -2.20 -5.66
C LEU A 199 -3.17 -2.54 -5.14
N ALA A 200 -3.07 -2.70 -3.83
CA ALA A 200 -1.91 -3.24 -3.16
C ALA A 200 -2.36 -4.11 -1.99
N GLY A 201 -1.42 -4.85 -1.41
CA GLY A 201 -1.75 -5.76 -0.33
C GLY A 201 -0.75 -6.88 -0.16
N ARG A 202 -1.14 -7.86 0.64
CA ARG A 202 -0.32 -9.04 0.91
C ARG A 202 -0.46 -10.02 -0.24
N LYS A 203 0.66 -10.42 -0.81
CA LYS A 203 0.72 -11.54 -1.76
C LYS A 203 0.65 -12.85 -0.97
N VAL A 204 -0.26 -13.75 -1.35
CA VAL A 204 -0.49 -15.04 -0.69
C VAL A 204 -0.60 -16.15 -1.73
N SER A 205 -0.28 -17.39 -1.35
CA SER A 205 -0.54 -18.56 -2.18
C SER A 205 -2.04 -18.89 -2.21
N THR A 206 -2.45 -19.82 -3.06
CA THR A 206 -3.85 -20.29 -3.08
C THR A 206 -4.22 -20.99 -1.78
N ALA A 207 -3.33 -21.82 -1.24
CA ALA A 207 -3.56 -22.51 0.03
C ALA A 207 -3.74 -21.52 1.19
N GLU A 208 -2.89 -20.49 1.25
CA GLU A 208 -3.00 -19.45 2.28
C GLU A 208 -4.26 -18.58 2.09
N LEU A 209 -4.68 -18.32 0.84
CA LEU A 209 -5.94 -17.64 0.57
C LEU A 209 -7.14 -18.47 1.03
N GLU A 210 -7.14 -19.79 0.82
CA GLU A 210 -8.19 -20.69 1.28
C GLU A 210 -8.33 -20.64 2.80
N GLU A 211 -7.23 -20.65 3.55
CA GLU A 211 -7.23 -20.47 5.01
C GLU A 211 -7.82 -19.10 5.41
N LEU A 212 -7.44 -18.02 4.73
CA LEU A 212 -7.98 -16.68 5.01
C LEU A 212 -9.50 -16.61 4.76
N LEU A 213 -10.00 -17.29 3.72
CA LEU A 213 -11.41 -17.31 3.35
C LEU A 213 -12.30 -18.05 4.36
N GLU A 214 -11.73 -18.81 5.30
CA GLU A 214 -12.46 -19.36 6.45
C GLU A 214 -12.91 -18.25 7.44
N HIS A 215 -12.31 -17.07 7.36
CA HIS A 215 -12.60 -15.91 8.20
C HIS A 215 -12.94 -14.65 7.37
N PRO A 216 -14.08 -14.64 6.63
CA PRO A 216 -14.46 -13.53 5.78
C PRO A 216 -14.82 -12.25 6.59
N PRO A 217 -14.77 -11.07 5.95
CA PRO A 217 -14.53 -10.82 4.53
C PRO A 217 -13.04 -10.76 4.14
N VAL A 218 -12.71 -11.29 2.95
CA VAL A 218 -11.39 -11.21 2.33
C VAL A 218 -11.53 -10.62 0.92
N ASP A 219 -10.99 -9.42 0.72
CA ASP A 219 -10.96 -8.77 -0.59
C ASP A 219 -9.68 -9.18 -1.32
N THR A 220 -9.83 -9.85 -2.45
CA THR A 220 -8.70 -10.48 -3.15
C THR A 220 -8.86 -10.41 -4.67
N ILE A 221 -7.73 -10.37 -5.37
CA ILE A 221 -7.65 -10.57 -6.82
C ILE A 221 -6.58 -11.62 -7.14
N THR A 222 -6.76 -12.33 -8.24
CA THR A 222 -5.75 -13.26 -8.73
C THR A 222 -4.66 -12.48 -9.46
N VAL A 223 -3.38 -12.80 -9.22
CA VAL A 223 -2.23 -12.18 -9.89
C VAL A 223 -1.54 -13.21 -10.80
N ALA A 224 -1.36 -14.43 -10.33
CA ALA A 224 -0.83 -15.58 -11.08
C ALA A 224 -1.50 -16.88 -10.60
N ASP A 225 -1.18 -18.02 -11.23
CA ASP A 225 -1.87 -19.30 -10.97
C ASP A 225 -1.90 -19.71 -9.49
N ASP A 226 -0.82 -19.46 -8.74
CA ASP A 226 -0.72 -19.70 -7.29
C ASP A 226 -0.32 -18.41 -6.53
N LEU A 227 -0.82 -17.26 -6.99
CA LEU A 227 -0.51 -15.98 -6.37
C LEU A 227 -1.73 -15.08 -6.40
N HIS A 228 -2.15 -14.64 -5.21
CA HIS A 228 -3.27 -13.73 -5.02
C HIS A 228 -2.83 -12.51 -4.24
N LEU A 229 -3.49 -11.38 -4.48
CA LEU A 229 -3.27 -10.14 -3.75
C LEU A 229 -4.46 -9.90 -2.81
N VAL A 230 -4.22 -10.01 -1.51
CA VAL A 230 -5.20 -9.72 -0.46
C VAL A 230 -5.05 -8.29 0.02
N LEU A 231 -6.12 -7.50 -0.12
CA LEU A 231 -6.14 -6.10 0.28
C LEU A 231 -6.09 -5.95 1.81
N PRO A 232 -5.54 -4.84 2.32
CA PRO A 232 -5.53 -4.58 3.76
C PRO A 232 -6.96 -4.38 4.30
N THR A 233 -7.19 -4.82 5.54
CA THR A 233 -8.48 -4.70 6.24
C THR A 233 -8.51 -3.58 7.28
N ASP A 234 -7.33 -3.15 7.77
CA ASP A 234 -7.19 -2.06 8.73
C ASP A 234 -5.89 -1.24 8.47
N PRO A 235 -6.00 0.05 8.10
CA PRO A 235 -7.23 0.72 7.68
C PRO A 235 -7.78 0.07 6.41
N ARG A 236 -9.11 -0.10 6.33
CA ARG A 236 -9.76 -0.61 5.12
C ARG A 236 -9.68 0.46 4.02
N PRO A 237 -9.02 0.20 2.89
CA PRO A 237 -8.89 1.17 1.82
C PRO A 237 -10.24 1.41 1.15
N VAL A 238 -10.52 2.63 0.70
CA VAL A 238 -11.81 2.99 0.07
C VAL A 238 -12.13 2.12 -1.15
N ILE A 239 -11.10 1.63 -1.85
CA ILE A 239 -11.26 0.77 -3.02
C ILE A 239 -11.81 -0.62 -2.68
N ALA A 240 -11.74 -1.05 -1.41
CA ALA A 240 -12.31 -2.33 -0.94
C ALA A 240 -13.84 -2.27 -0.78
N TYR A 241 -14.47 -1.14 -1.13
CA TYR A 241 -15.92 -0.99 -1.25
C TYR A 241 -16.37 -1.02 -2.73
N GLY A 242 -15.49 -1.36 -3.67
CA GLY A 242 -15.82 -1.50 -5.08
C GLY A 242 -16.72 -2.70 -5.33
N ASN A 243 -17.94 -2.45 -5.79
CA ASN A 243 -18.94 -3.48 -6.04
C ASN A 243 -18.86 -4.08 -7.45
N HIS A 244 -19.46 -5.25 -7.58
CA HIS A 244 -19.56 -5.93 -8.86
C HIS A 244 -20.67 -5.35 -9.77
N SER A 245 -20.38 -5.17 -11.06
CA SER A 245 -21.38 -5.08 -12.13
C SER A 245 -20.98 -5.93 -13.34
N CYS A 246 -21.95 -6.58 -13.98
CA CYS A 246 -21.75 -7.31 -15.26
C CYS A 246 -21.61 -6.35 -16.46
N ASP A 247 -21.83 -5.06 -16.26
CA ASP A 247 -21.51 -3.99 -17.20
C ASP A 247 -20.78 -2.90 -16.40
N PRO A 248 -19.49 -3.11 -16.08
CA PRO A 248 -18.76 -2.29 -15.13
C PRO A 248 -18.45 -0.90 -15.69
N THR A 249 -18.21 0.05 -14.78
CA THR A 249 -17.74 1.40 -15.12
C THR A 249 -16.22 1.46 -15.27
N THR A 250 -15.49 0.40 -14.90
CA THR A 250 -14.03 0.36 -14.91
C THR A 250 -13.46 -0.77 -15.76
N TRP A 251 -12.25 -0.57 -16.26
CA TRP A 251 -11.39 -1.57 -16.91
C TRP A 251 -10.15 -1.89 -16.11
N TRP A 252 -9.73 -3.16 -16.13
CA TRP A 252 -8.36 -3.53 -15.79
C TRP A 252 -7.43 -3.03 -16.89
N VAL A 253 -6.37 -2.34 -16.48
CA VAL A 253 -5.28 -1.91 -17.38
C VAL A 253 -4.01 -2.73 -17.17
N ASP A 254 -3.87 -3.31 -15.98
CA ASP A 254 -2.83 -4.27 -15.61
C ASP A 254 -3.37 -5.19 -14.49
N ALA A 255 -2.48 -5.90 -13.80
CA ALA A 255 -2.88 -6.85 -12.75
C ALA A 255 -3.52 -6.18 -11.51
N VAL A 256 -3.29 -4.89 -11.26
CA VAL A 256 -3.68 -4.20 -10.03
C VAL A 256 -4.35 -2.85 -10.26
N THR A 257 -4.36 -2.32 -11.48
CA THR A 257 -4.85 -0.98 -11.79
C THR A 257 -6.19 -1.03 -12.51
N LEU A 258 -7.13 -0.22 -12.02
CA LEU A 258 -8.42 0.04 -12.65
C LEU A 258 -8.47 1.46 -13.23
N SER A 259 -8.99 1.60 -14.45
CA SER A 259 -9.29 2.89 -15.08
C SER A 259 -10.76 3.02 -15.44
N ALA A 260 -11.25 4.24 -15.62
CA ALA A 260 -12.62 4.48 -16.06
C ALA A 260 -12.82 4.00 -17.49
N ARG A 261 -13.78 3.10 -17.71
CA ARG A 261 -14.16 2.58 -19.04
C ARG A 261 -14.81 3.65 -19.93
N ARG A 262 -15.51 4.59 -19.29
CA ARG A 262 -16.29 5.67 -19.88
C ARG A 262 -16.29 6.84 -18.90
N ASP A 263 -16.82 7.98 -19.32
CA ASP A 263 -17.11 9.06 -18.37
C ASP A 263 -18.08 8.57 -17.28
N ILE A 264 -17.78 8.90 -16.03
CA ILE A 264 -18.55 8.55 -14.83
C ILE A 264 -19.07 9.85 -14.22
N ALA A 265 -20.39 10.04 -14.22
CA ALA A 265 -20.99 11.24 -13.66
C ALA A 265 -20.94 11.25 -12.12
N PRO A 266 -21.01 12.44 -11.48
CA PRO A 266 -21.16 12.53 -10.03
C PRO A 266 -22.37 11.73 -9.54
N GLY A 267 -22.17 10.93 -8.51
CA GLY A 267 -23.20 10.07 -7.92
C GLY A 267 -23.36 8.71 -8.60
N GLU A 268 -22.66 8.42 -9.70
CA GLU A 268 -22.61 7.06 -10.25
C GLU A 268 -21.74 6.14 -9.39
N GLU A 269 -22.16 4.88 -9.26
CA GLU A 269 -21.39 3.85 -8.57
C GLU A 269 -20.29 3.32 -9.49
N VAL A 270 -19.07 3.33 -8.96
CA VAL A 270 -17.88 2.79 -9.59
C VAL A 270 -17.84 1.29 -9.32
N THR A 271 -17.90 0.50 -10.38
CA THR A 271 -18.04 -0.96 -10.33
C THR A 271 -17.03 -1.66 -11.23
N SER A 272 -16.61 -2.86 -10.82
CA SER A 272 -15.75 -3.75 -11.59
C SER A 272 -16.42 -5.09 -11.87
N ASP A 273 -15.95 -5.83 -12.87
CA ASP A 273 -16.42 -7.18 -13.10
C ASP A 273 -15.52 -8.19 -12.38
N TYR A 274 -16.00 -8.83 -11.31
CA TYR A 274 -15.16 -9.76 -10.53
C TYR A 274 -14.71 -10.98 -11.36
N GLY A 275 -15.48 -11.38 -12.39
CA GLY A 275 -15.06 -12.45 -13.32
C GLY A 275 -13.83 -12.08 -14.15
N THR A 276 -13.44 -10.80 -14.19
CA THR A 276 -12.24 -10.31 -14.90
C THR A 276 -11.00 -10.23 -14.03
N SER A 277 -11.11 -10.53 -12.73
CA SER A 277 -10.01 -10.50 -11.76
C SER A 277 -9.90 -11.76 -10.90
N THR A 278 -10.82 -12.72 -11.06
CA THR A 278 -10.81 -13.98 -10.32
C THR A 278 -10.43 -15.14 -11.23
N GLY A 279 -9.32 -15.82 -10.92
CA GLY A 279 -8.83 -17.00 -11.64
C GLY A 279 -9.07 -18.34 -10.93
N ILE A 280 -9.80 -18.35 -9.82
CA ILE A 280 -10.10 -19.55 -9.02
C ILE A 280 -11.27 -20.29 -9.67
N ALA A 281 -11.03 -21.48 -10.22
CA ALA A 281 -11.99 -22.16 -11.09
C ALA A 281 -13.36 -22.44 -10.43
N ASP A 282 -13.36 -22.81 -9.15
CA ASP A 282 -14.57 -23.17 -8.43
C ASP A 282 -15.30 -21.97 -7.81
N TRP A 283 -14.68 -20.78 -7.82
CA TRP A 283 -15.29 -19.56 -7.29
C TRP A 283 -16.53 -19.18 -8.11
N ARG A 284 -17.61 -18.87 -7.40
CA ARG A 284 -18.88 -18.46 -7.97
C ARG A 284 -19.64 -17.54 -7.03
N MET A 285 -20.38 -16.60 -7.62
CA MET A 285 -21.20 -15.64 -6.87
C MET A 285 -22.54 -15.44 -7.57
N LYS A 286 -23.65 -15.51 -6.83
CA LYS A 286 -24.96 -15.08 -7.33
C LYS A 286 -24.95 -13.57 -7.54
N CYS A 287 -25.46 -13.10 -8.67
CA CYS A 287 -25.39 -11.70 -9.07
C CYS A 287 -26.79 -11.11 -9.30
N SER A 288 -27.00 -9.95 -8.69
CA SER A 288 -28.20 -9.11 -8.85
C SER A 288 -27.81 -7.64 -9.04
N CYS A 289 -26.72 -7.37 -9.75
CA CYS A 289 -26.13 -6.03 -9.91
C CYS A 289 -27.01 -4.97 -10.61
N GLY A 290 -28.22 -5.33 -11.07
CA GLY A 290 -29.15 -4.41 -11.70
C GLY A 290 -28.84 -4.06 -13.16
N SER A 291 -27.68 -4.42 -13.70
CA SER A 291 -27.36 -4.23 -15.11
C SER A 291 -28.33 -5.01 -16.03
N PRO A 292 -28.76 -4.44 -17.18
CA PRO A 292 -29.47 -5.20 -18.21
C PRO A 292 -28.67 -6.39 -18.78
N LEU A 293 -27.35 -6.37 -18.61
CA LEU A 293 -26.42 -7.43 -19.01
C LEU A 293 -26.07 -8.39 -17.86
N CYS A 294 -26.84 -8.37 -16.76
CA CYS A 294 -26.59 -9.21 -15.59
C CYS A 294 -26.56 -10.70 -15.99
N ARG A 295 -25.46 -11.38 -15.62
CA ARG A 295 -25.26 -12.82 -15.89
C ARG A 295 -26.03 -13.73 -14.92
N GLY A 296 -26.54 -13.18 -13.81
CA GLY A 296 -27.19 -13.95 -12.72
C GLY A 296 -26.21 -14.75 -11.86
N VAL A 297 -25.13 -15.27 -12.45
CA VAL A 297 -23.99 -15.90 -11.74
C VAL A 297 -22.69 -15.45 -12.39
N VAL A 298 -21.73 -15.03 -11.57
CA VAL A 298 -20.35 -14.71 -11.97
C VAL A 298 -19.47 -15.86 -11.51
N THR A 299 -18.49 -16.27 -12.32
CA THR A 299 -17.61 -17.40 -12.00
C THR A 299 -16.15 -17.06 -12.27
N GLY A 300 -15.22 -17.79 -11.63
CA GLY A 300 -13.78 -17.67 -11.91
C GLY A 300 -13.35 -18.31 -13.24
N THR A 301 -14.32 -18.76 -14.05
CA THR A 301 -14.11 -19.28 -15.41
C THR A 301 -14.83 -18.44 -16.46
N ASP A 302 -15.39 -17.27 -16.10
CA ASP A 302 -16.04 -16.36 -17.04
C ASP A 302 -15.12 -15.91 -18.18
N TRP A 303 -13.79 -15.93 -17.98
CA TRP A 303 -12.80 -15.68 -19.02
C TRP A 303 -12.91 -16.62 -20.23
N ARG A 304 -13.57 -17.78 -20.11
CA ARG A 304 -13.79 -18.72 -21.22
C ARG A 304 -14.97 -18.34 -22.14
N ARG A 305 -15.78 -17.36 -21.75
CA ARG A 305 -17.03 -17.02 -22.44
C ARG A 305 -16.76 -16.11 -23.64
N PRO A 306 -17.03 -16.54 -24.89
CA PRO A 306 -16.70 -15.76 -26.07
C PRO A 306 -17.33 -14.36 -26.09
N GLU A 307 -18.58 -14.24 -25.60
CA GLU A 307 -19.30 -12.97 -25.56
C GLU A 307 -18.71 -11.96 -24.56
N LEU A 308 -17.98 -12.43 -23.54
CA LEU A 308 -17.25 -11.56 -22.62
C LEU A 308 -15.87 -11.22 -23.20
N GLN A 309 -15.18 -12.18 -23.82
CA GLN A 309 -13.92 -11.94 -24.52
C GLN A 309 -14.07 -10.86 -25.59
N GLU A 310 -15.11 -10.95 -26.43
CA GLU A 310 -15.40 -9.95 -27.46
C GLU A 310 -15.71 -8.57 -26.85
N ARG A 311 -16.52 -8.53 -25.78
CA ARG A 311 -16.94 -7.27 -25.16
C ARG A 311 -15.82 -6.55 -24.42
N TYR A 312 -14.96 -7.30 -23.72
CA TYR A 312 -13.93 -6.72 -22.86
C TYR A 312 -12.57 -6.62 -23.57
N GLY A 313 -12.36 -7.34 -24.68
CA GLY A 313 -11.09 -7.34 -25.39
C GLY A 313 -9.95 -7.69 -24.43
N ASP A 314 -8.96 -6.80 -24.32
CA ASP A 314 -7.80 -6.96 -23.45
C ASP A 314 -8.00 -6.42 -22.00
N HIS A 315 -9.22 -6.06 -21.60
CA HIS A 315 -9.51 -5.48 -20.26
C HIS A 315 -9.74 -6.54 -19.16
N TRP A 316 -8.80 -7.48 -19.04
CA TRP A 316 -8.76 -8.50 -18.01
C TRP A 316 -7.42 -8.44 -17.27
N ILE A 317 -7.34 -8.99 -16.05
CA ILE A 317 -6.03 -9.18 -15.43
C ILE A 317 -5.12 -10.05 -16.34
N PRO A 318 -3.79 -9.82 -16.36
CA PRO A 318 -2.88 -10.47 -17.30
C PRO A 318 -2.96 -12.00 -17.33
N LEU A 319 -3.14 -12.64 -16.18
CA LEU A 319 -3.27 -14.10 -16.10
C LEU A 319 -4.45 -14.63 -16.93
N LEU A 320 -5.59 -13.95 -16.90
CA LEU A 320 -6.78 -14.39 -17.62
C LEU A 320 -6.61 -14.23 -19.14
N LEU A 321 -5.96 -13.15 -19.59
CA LEU A 321 -5.58 -12.98 -21.00
C LEU A 321 -4.64 -14.10 -21.45
N GLN A 322 -3.65 -14.45 -20.63
CA GLN A 322 -2.74 -15.55 -20.91
C GLN A 322 -3.51 -16.87 -21.09
N ARG A 323 -4.46 -17.16 -20.18
CA ARG A 323 -5.30 -18.36 -20.25
C ARG A 323 -6.21 -18.36 -21.48
N GLN A 324 -6.80 -17.23 -21.86
CA GLN A 324 -7.59 -17.09 -23.08
C GLN A 324 -6.78 -17.42 -24.32
N ARG A 325 -5.57 -16.84 -24.46
CA ARG A 325 -4.66 -17.12 -25.59
C ARG A 325 -4.25 -18.58 -25.63
N ALA A 326 -3.92 -19.17 -24.48
CA ALA A 326 -3.57 -20.59 -24.40
C ALA A 326 -4.73 -21.49 -24.85
N ALA A 327 -5.97 -21.16 -24.48
CA ALA A 327 -7.16 -21.93 -24.86
C ALA A 327 -7.53 -21.81 -26.36
N GLN A 328 -7.10 -20.75 -27.05
CA GLN A 328 -7.29 -20.60 -28.50
C GLN A 328 -6.31 -21.45 -29.32
N HIS A 329 -5.23 -21.94 -28.69
CA HIS A 329 -4.19 -22.75 -29.31
C HIS A 329 -4.19 -24.22 -28.86
N ALA A 330 -5.11 -24.60 -27.97
CA ALA A 330 -5.30 -25.96 -27.47
C ALA A 330 -6.41 -26.68 -28.25
#